data_AF-A0A9D0ZNG4-F1
#
_entry.id   AF-A0A9D0ZNG4-F1
#
_cell.length_a   1.000
_cell.length_b   1.000
_cell.length_c   1.000
_cell.angle_alpha   90.00
_cell.angle_beta   90.00
_cell.angle_gamma   90.00
#
_symmetry.space_group_name_H-M   'P 1'
#
loop_
_entity.id
_entity.type
_entity.pdbx_description
1 polymer ?
#
loop_
_entity_poly.entity_id
_entity_poly.type
_entity_poly.pdbx_seq_one_letter_code
_entity_poly.pdbx_strand_id
1 'polypeptide(L)'
;MAKHAGFCFGVRRAVEAASRAAPAWTLGPVIHNPRVVAELAEKGVLSADAPEDIPEGAVAVVRSHGVGRQTLSRLRARAREVCDATCPFVKRIHAMAQEAEARKIPLIVVGEEHHPEVEGIRGWTAGESYAVADETAANALPEMERALVVSQTTFISERFERVCAALQKRVRAMEIRKTICPATRERQEEAVRLAQSADVMIVVGGRESSNSRKLFELVKAVCPRSHFIEGAREVENTWIQAADLVGITAGASTPDCTIKEVAARMNDIEKQVTPSEEQQAEANATESDFMADVEKSMVQLRPGQTITGTVVQITNDEVCVNVGYKADGLVKKADLSSTDVKVGDEIEVEVVKV
;
A
#
# COMPACT_ATOMS: atom_id res chain seq x y z
N MET A 1 -13.83 -6.55 -9.50
CA MET A 1 -12.66 -5.85 -8.93
C MET A 1 -12.14 -6.61 -7.71
N ALA A 2 -10.83 -6.65 -7.48
CA ALA A 2 -10.26 -7.27 -6.29
C ALA A 2 -10.64 -6.49 -5.00
N LYS A 3 -11.08 -7.20 -3.96
CA LYS A 3 -11.52 -6.63 -2.68
C LYS A 3 -10.39 -6.01 -1.87
N HIS A 4 -9.17 -6.55 -1.98
CA HIS A 4 -8.01 -6.04 -1.26
C HIS A 4 -7.17 -5.06 -2.11
N ALA A 5 -7.74 -4.51 -3.19
CA ALA A 5 -7.04 -3.52 -4.01
C ALA A 5 -6.78 -2.23 -3.21
N GLY A 6 -5.65 -1.58 -3.48
CA GLY A 6 -5.30 -0.29 -2.90
C GLY A 6 -4.49 -0.34 -1.60
N PHE A 7 -4.45 0.79 -0.89
CA PHE A 7 -3.56 1.01 0.25
C PHE A 7 -3.64 -0.08 1.31
N CYS A 8 -2.50 -0.69 1.63
CA CYS A 8 -2.42 -1.54 2.82
C CYS A 8 -2.29 -0.68 4.09
N PHE A 9 -2.55 -1.27 5.26
CA PHE A 9 -2.43 -0.60 6.56
C PHE A 9 -1.07 0.10 6.76
N GLY A 10 0.03 -0.56 6.38
CA GLY A 10 1.37 0.00 6.54
C GLY A 10 1.63 1.24 5.67
N VAL A 11 1.08 1.26 4.46
CA VAL A 11 1.15 2.40 3.53
C VAL A 11 0.29 3.55 4.04
N ARG A 12 -0.96 3.28 4.43
CA ARG A 12 -1.88 4.29 4.98
C ARG A 12 -1.27 4.98 6.22
N ARG A 13 -0.75 4.18 7.16
CA ARG A 13 -0.06 4.70 8.36
C ARG A 13 1.15 5.56 7.99
N ALA A 14 1.93 5.20 6.98
CA ALA A 14 3.11 5.96 6.58
C ALA A 14 2.75 7.31 5.94
N VAL A 15 1.74 7.33 5.07
CA VAL A 15 1.22 8.56 4.45
C VAL A 15 0.64 9.50 5.50
N GLU A 16 -0.18 8.99 6.42
CA GLU A 16 -0.77 9.77 7.52
C GLU A 16 0.29 10.30 8.48
N ALA A 17 1.27 9.47 8.87
CA ALA A 17 2.37 9.89 9.72
C ALA A 17 3.19 11.01 9.07
N ALA A 18 3.51 10.88 7.78
CA ALA A 18 4.22 11.91 7.04
C ALA A 18 3.40 13.21 6.94
N SER A 19 2.11 13.12 6.62
CA SER A 19 1.24 14.31 6.52
C SER A 19 1.09 15.03 7.86
N ARG A 20 1.01 14.33 8.98
CA ARG A 20 0.92 14.95 10.32
C ARG A 20 2.24 15.57 10.79
N ALA A 21 3.37 15.07 10.29
CA ALA A 21 4.69 15.55 10.65
C ALA A 21 5.09 16.85 9.93
N ALA A 22 4.30 17.31 8.97
CA ALA A 22 4.60 18.48 8.16
C ALA A 22 4.84 19.76 9.01
N PRO A 23 5.85 20.60 8.67
CA PRO A 23 6.84 20.39 7.61
C PRO A 23 7.88 19.33 7.99
N ALA A 24 8.14 18.38 7.09
CA ALA A 24 9.01 17.23 7.35
C ALA A 24 9.77 16.75 6.11
N TRP A 25 10.77 15.89 6.34
CA TRP A 25 11.57 15.24 5.31
C TRP A 25 11.48 13.72 5.43
N THR A 26 11.12 13.02 4.36
CA THR A 26 11.13 11.56 4.30
C THR A 26 12.47 11.07 3.74
N LEU A 27 13.02 9.99 4.30
CA LEU A 27 14.17 9.32 3.70
C LEU A 27 13.71 8.38 2.58
N GLY A 28 13.92 8.80 1.34
CA GLY A 28 13.27 8.30 0.13
C GLY A 28 11.81 8.72 0.02
N PRO A 29 11.15 8.41 -1.11
CA PRO A 29 9.72 8.64 -1.26
C PRO A 29 8.94 7.82 -0.22
N VAL A 30 7.97 8.44 0.46
CA VAL A 30 7.17 7.81 1.53
C VAL A 30 6.54 6.50 1.06
N ILE A 31 6.09 6.47 -0.20
CA ILE A 31 5.59 5.32 -0.93
C ILE A 31 5.99 5.45 -2.41
N HIS A 32 5.99 4.34 -3.14
CA HIS A 32 6.24 4.33 -4.59
C HIS A 32 4.96 4.69 -5.38
N ASN A 33 4.47 5.92 -5.21
CA ASN A 33 3.36 6.50 -5.98
C ASN A 33 3.61 8.01 -6.23
N PRO A 34 3.87 8.43 -7.48
CA PRO A 34 4.23 9.82 -7.79
C PRO A 34 3.17 10.85 -7.39
N ARG A 35 1.88 10.52 -7.57
CA ARG A 35 0.76 11.42 -7.22
C ARG A 35 0.73 11.71 -5.72
N VAL A 36 0.83 10.67 -4.90
CA VAL A 36 0.80 10.82 -3.44
C VAL A 36 2.04 11.58 -2.93
N VAL A 37 3.20 11.35 -3.55
CA VAL A 37 4.42 12.10 -3.24
C VAL A 37 4.24 13.59 -3.57
N ALA A 38 3.64 13.92 -4.72
CA ALA A 38 3.35 15.31 -5.09
C ALA A 38 2.35 15.98 -4.12
N GLU A 39 1.26 15.30 -3.77
CA GLU A 39 0.26 15.81 -2.81
C GLU A 39 0.86 16.06 -1.41
N LEU A 40 1.85 15.27 -1.00
CA LEU A 40 2.56 15.48 0.27
C LEU A 40 3.60 16.61 0.18
N ALA A 41 4.24 16.78 -0.97
CA ALA A 41 5.17 17.89 -1.21
C ALA A 41 4.45 19.25 -1.13
N GLU A 42 3.23 19.35 -1.67
CA GLU A 42 2.37 20.54 -1.55
C GLU A 42 2.04 20.88 -0.07
N LYS A 43 2.01 19.86 0.79
CA LYS A 43 1.81 20.01 2.25
C LYS A 43 3.10 20.25 3.03
N GLY A 44 4.24 20.39 2.35
CA GLY A 44 5.55 20.64 2.99
C GLY A 44 6.28 19.37 3.47
N VAL A 45 5.95 18.21 2.91
CA VAL A 45 6.68 16.95 3.15
C VAL A 45 7.56 16.65 1.93
N LEU A 46 8.87 16.85 2.08
CA LEU A 46 9.84 16.65 0.99
C LEU A 46 10.58 15.32 1.14
N SER A 47 11.16 14.80 0.06
CA SER A 47 11.97 13.58 0.09
C SER A 47 13.46 13.90 -0.04
N ALA A 48 14.28 13.16 0.71
CA ALA A 48 15.74 13.19 0.68
C ALA A 48 16.28 11.79 0.37
N ASP A 49 17.40 11.68 -0.32
CA ASP A 49 17.98 10.37 -0.67
C ASP A 49 18.89 9.84 0.44
N ALA A 50 19.59 10.74 1.15
CA ALA A 50 20.42 10.43 2.29
C ALA A 50 20.03 11.21 3.56
N PRO A 51 20.34 10.71 4.77
CA PRO A 51 20.15 11.46 6.02
C PRO A 51 20.83 12.84 6.03
N GLU A 52 21.88 13.02 5.25
CA GLU A 52 22.65 14.25 5.16
C GLU A 52 21.94 15.35 4.38
N ASP A 53 21.10 14.96 3.41
CA ASP A 53 20.31 15.90 2.61
C ASP A 53 19.16 16.53 3.42
N ILE A 54 18.85 15.95 4.59
CA ILE A 54 17.86 16.49 5.51
C ILE A 54 18.49 17.67 6.28
N PRO A 55 17.85 18.87 6.26
CA PRO A 55 18.31 20.02 7.02
C PRO A 55 18.39 19.72 8.52
N GLU A 56 19.44 20.24 9.16
CA GLU A 56 19.63 20.09 10.60
C GLU A 56 18.47 20.73 11.37
N GLY A 57 17.96 20.04 12.40
CA GLY A 57 16.80 20.48 13.16
C GLY A 57 15.44 20.30 12.46
N ALA A 58 15.39 19.73 11.26
CA ALA A 58 14.13 19.35 10.61
C ALA A 58 13.48 18.13 11.29
N VAL A 59 12.19 17.90 11.02
CA VAL A 59 11.51 16.64 11.35
C VAL A 59 11.81 15.63 10.25
N ALA A 60 12.30 14.45 10.62
CA ALA A 60 12.55 13.37 9.67
C ALA A 60 11.49 12.27 9.81
N VAL A 61 11.08 11.67 8.70
CA VAL A 61 10.12 10.56 8.65
C VAL A 61 10.80 9.33 8.04
N VAL A 62 10.83 8.24 8.78
CA VAL A 62 11.24 6.93 8.26
C VAL A 62 10.03 6.27 7.62
N ARG A 63 10.13 5.92 6.33
CA ARG A 63 9.04 5.32 5.56
C ARG A 63 8.73 3.87 5.97
N SER A 64 7.65 3.31 5.44
CA SER A 64 7.11 1.98 5.79
C SER A 64 8.10 0.82 5.65
N HIS A 65 9.05 0.92 4.71
CA HIS A 65 10.12 -0.08 4.48
C HIS A 65 11.16 -0.14 5.60
N GLY A 66 11.22 0.87 6.47
CA GLY A 66 12.26 0.98 7.49
C GLY A 66 13.63 1.32 6.94
N VAL A 67 14.59 1.42 7.87
CA VAL A 67 16.00 1.71 7.62
C VAL A 67 16.87 0.92 8.61
N GLY A 68 18.15 0.73 8.30
CA GLY A 68 19.12 0.10 9.20
C GLY A 68 19.44 0.94 10.45
N ARG A 69 20.03 0.31 11.47
CA ARG A 69 20.35 0.95 12.77
C ARG A 69 21.26 2.17 12.63
N GLN A 70 22.26 2.09 11.76
CA GLN A 70 23.20 3.18 11.53
C GLN A 70 22.52 4.39 10.87
N THR A 71 21.70 4.15 9.85
CA THR A 71 20.90 5.19 9.17
C THR A 71 19.94 5.86 10.15
N LEU A 72 19.23 5.08 10.97
CA LEU A 72 18.34 5.62 12.01
C LEU A 72 19.09 6.48 13.02
N SER A 73 20.30 6.08 13.40
CA SER A 73 21.15 6.84 14.34
C SER A 73 21.62 8.16 13.73
N ARG A 74 22.02 8.16 12.45
CA ARG A 74 22.37 9.38 11.70
C ARG A 74 21.20 10.35 11.59
N LEU A 75 20.00 9.84 11.31
CA LEU A 75 18.78 10.66 11.31
C LEU A 75 18.53 11.31 12.68
N ARG A 76 18.60 10.52 13.76
CA ARG A 76 18.39 11.03 15.14
C ARG A 76 19.44 12.05 15.58
N ALA A 77 20.65 11.99 15.03
CA ALA A 77 21.71 12.93 15.35
C ALA A 77 21.52 14.31 14.68
N ARG A 78 20.77 14.39 13.58
CA ARG A 78 20.59 15.61 12.77
C ARG A 78 19.19 16.20 12.90
N ALA A 79 18.16 15.36 12.96
CA ALA A 79 16.77 15.78 13.04
C ALA A 79 16.40 16.17 14.47
N ARG A 80 15.55 17.19 14.63
CA ARG A 80 14.99 17.51 15.95
C ARG A 80 14.04 16.41 16.46
N GLU A 81 13.41 15.71 15.53
CA GLU A 81 12.46 14.64 15.79
C GLU A 81 12.50 13.63 14.63
N VAL A 82 12.43 12.34 14.96
CA VAL A 82 12.33 11.26 13.97
C VAL A 82 11.01 10.52 14.16
N CYS A 83 10.08 10.74 13.22
CA CYS A 83 8.83 10.00 13.13
C CYS A 83 9.06 8.67 12.42
N ASP A 84 9.09 7.57 13.18
CA ASP A 84 9.31 6.24 12.62
C ASP A 84 8.01 5.57 12.14
N ALA A 85 7.72 5.75 10.85
CA ALA A 85 6.57 5.16 10.18
C ALA A 85 6.85 3.77 9.59
N THR A 86 7.96 3.11 9.97
CA THR A 86 8.23 1.71 9.59
C THR A 86 7.03 0.82 9.92
N CYS A 87 6.65 -0.04 8.97
CA CYS A 87 5.54 -0.97 9.13
C CYS A 87 5.81 -1.93 10.31
N PRO A 88 4.83 -2.19 11.20
CA PRO A 88 5.02 -3.14 12.31
C PRO A 88 5.46 -4.54 11.87
N PHE A 89 5.03 -4.99 10.70
CA PHE A 89 5.48 -6.26 10.12
C PHE A 89 6.98 -6.25 9.81
N VAL A 90 7.50 -5.13 9.29
CA VAL A 90 8.94 -4.94 9.02
C VAL A 90 9.72 -4.83 10.33
N LYS A 91 9.23 -4.06 11.32
CA LYS A 91 9.86 -3.95 12.65
C LYS A 91 10.02 -5.31 13.33
N ARG A 92 9.06 -6.21 13.13
CA ARG A 92 9.14 -7.58 13.66
C ARG A 92 10.28 -8.36 13.01
N ILE A 93 10.56 -8.15 11.72
CA ILE A 93 11.72 -8.75 11.03
C ILE A 93 13.02 -8.13 11.52
N HIS A 94 13.05 -6.82 11.81
CA HIS A 94 14.20 -6.18 12.46
C HIS A 94 14.54 -6.85 13.80
N ALA A 95 13.52 -7.16 14.61
CA ALA A 95 13.72 -7.88 15.88
C ALA A 95 14.26 -9.30 15.67
N MET A 96 13.81 -9.99 14.62
CA MET A 96 14.35 -11.30 14.23
C MET A 96 15.82 -11.22 13.79
N ALA A 97 16.21 -10.15 13.09
CA ALA A 97 17.61 -9.92 12.73
C ALA A 97 18.49 -9.75 13.98
N GLN A 98 18.00 -9.03 14.99
CA GLN A 98 18.68 -8.90 16.29
C GLN A 98 18.71 -10.22 17.07
N GLU A 99 17.67 -11.04 16.97
CA GLU A 99 17.63 -12.37 17.57
C GLU A 99 18.73 -13.28 16.98
N ALA A 100 18.89 -13.27 15.65
CA ALA A 100 19.96 -14.01 14.97
C ALA A 100 21.36 -13.55 15.42
N GLU A 101 21.55 -12.23 15.54
CA GLU A 101 22.78 -11.63 16.08
C GLU A 101 23.07 -12.12 17.51
N ALA A 102 22.09 -12.05 18.42
CA ALA A 102 22.23 -12.49 19.80
C ALA A 102 22.58 -13.99 19.91
N ARG A 103 22.05 -14.79 18.98
CA ARG A 103 22.29 -16.23 18.88
C ARG A 103 23.56 -16.58 18.10
N LYS A 104 24.25 -15.59 17.53
CA LYS A 104 25.44 -15.75 16.68
C LYS A 104 25.23 -16.73 15.52
N ILE A 105 24.07 -16.66 14.88
CA ILE A 105 23.77 -17.42 13.67
C ILE A 105 23.57 -16.47 12.48
N PRO A 106 23.99 -16.86 11.26
CA PRO A 106 23.73 -16.09 10.05
C PRO A 106 22.24 -15.79 9.84
N LEU A 107 21.96 -14.59 9.35
CA LEU A 107 20.64 -14.17 8.86
C LEU A 107 20.60 -14.28 7.33
N ILE A 108 19.63 -15.01 6.78
CA ILE A 108 19.38 -15.04 5.34
C ILE A 108 18.03 -14.36 5.08
N VAL A 109 18.05 -13.29 4.29
CA VAL A 109 16.86 -12.56 3.87
C VAL A 109 16.52 -12.97 2.44
N VAL A 110 15.41 -13.69 2.27
CA VAL A 110 14.88 -14.02 0.94
C VAL A 110 14.15 -12.81 0.38
N GLY A 111 14.76 -12.12 -0.58
CA GLY A 111 14.31 -10.85 -1.12
C GLY A 111 15.29 -10.24 -2.11
N GLU A 112 14.88 -9.14 -2.74
CA GLU A 112 15.73 -8.34 -3.64
C GLU A 112 16.83 -7.62 -2.84
N GLU A 113 18.11 -7.91 -3.10
CA GLU A 113 19.25 -7.44 -2.29
C GLU A 113 19.29 -5.93 -2.09
N HIS A 114 19.05 -5.15 -3.15
CA HIS A 114 19.06 -3.69 -3.14
C HIS A 114 17.69 -3.06 -2.83
N HIS A 115 16.72 -3.85 -2.36
CA HIS A 115 15.43 -3.29 -1.98
C HIS A 115 15.54 -2.61 -0.60
N PRO A 116 14.99 -1.39 -0.40
CA PRO A 116 15.14 -0.64 0.85
C PRO A 116 14.75 -1.41 2.11
N GLU A 117 13.72 -2.25 2.02
CA GLU A 117 13.30 -3.13 3.11
C GLU A 117 14.35 -4.19 3.46
N VAL A 118 15.00 -4.80 2.46
CA VAL A 118 16.01 -5.84 2.65
C VAL A 118 17.30 -5.24 3.22
N GLU A 119 17.73 -4.10 2.69
CA GLU A 119 18.83 -3.31 3.25
C GLU A 119 18.53 -2.88 4.69
N GLY A 120 17.28 -2.44 4.93
CA GLY A 120 16.75 -2.12 6.24
C GLY A 120 16.94 -3.29 7.21
N ILE A 121 16.37 -4.45 6.89
CA ILE A 121 16.44 -5.68 7.70
C ILE A 121 17.89 -6.08 8.01
N ARG A 122 18.76 -6.12 6.99
CA ARG A 122 20.17 -6.49 7.18
C ARG A 122 20.92 -5.48 8.05
N GLY A 123 20.54 -4.20 8.00
CA GLY A 123 21.07 -3.16 8.88
C GLY A 123 20.69 -3.29 10.36
N TRP A 124 19.90 -4.29 10.76
CA TRP A 124 19.56 -4.62 12.15
C TRP A 124 20.35 -5.78 12.75
N THR A 125 21.38 -6.27 12.08
CA THR A 125 22.38 -7.20 12.62
C THR A 125 23.79 -6.70 12.33
N ALA A 126 24.74 -6.94 13.24
CA ALA A 126 26.18 -6.80 12.95
C ALA A 126 26.85 -8.15 12.68
N GLY A 127 26.09 -9.25 12.79
CA GLY A 127 26.55 -10.59 12.43
C GLY A 127 26.47 -10.85 10.91
N GLU A 128 26.86 -12.05 10.51
CA GLU A 128 26.79 -12.47 9.11
C GLU A 128 25.35 -12.40 8.58
N SER A 129 25.16 -11.75 7.44
CA SER A 129 23.86 -11.69 6.78
C SER A 129 23.97 -11.74 5.25
N TYR A 130 23.02 -12.43 4.63
CA TYR A 130 22.93 -12.62 3.18
C TYR A 130 21.54 -12.20 2.67
N ALA A 131 21.49 -11.70 1.44
CA ALA A 131 20.24 -11.53 0.70
C ALA A 131 20.23 -12.46 -0.51
N VAL A 132 19.13 -13.16 -0.75
CA VAL A 132 18.98 -14.06 -1.91
C VAL A 132 17.60 -13.89 -2.53
N ALA A 133 17.55 -13.67 -3.84
CA ALA A 133 16.29 -13.43 -4.56
C ALA A 133 15.78 -14.67 -5.34
N ASP A 134 16.64 -15.66 -5.54
CA ASP A 134 16.36 -16.86 -6.34
C ASP A 134 17.22 -18.05 -5.91
N GLU A 135 16.93 -19.21 -6.51
CA GLU A 135 17.59 -20.48 -6.27
C GLU A 135 19.09 -20.43 -6.63
N THR A 136 19.49 -19.64 -7.64
CA THR A 136 20.89 -19.51 -8.05
C THR A 136 21.70 -18.83 -6.96
N ALA A 137 21.21 -17.69 -6.46
CA ALA A 137 21.83 -16.97 -5.35
C ALA A 137 21.86 -17.82 -4.07
N ALA A 138 20.77 -18.55 -3.78
CA ALA A 138 20.73 -19.48 -2.65
C ALA A 138 21.78 -20.59 -2.75
N ASN A 139 21.95 -21.19 -3.93
CA ASN A 139 22.98 -22.21 -4.17
C ASN A 139 24.39 -21.62 -4.19
N ALA A 140 24.58 -20.31 -4.30
CA ALA A 140 25.90 -19.68 -4.24
C ALA A 140 26.38 -19.40 -2.81
N LEU A 141 25.51 -19.49 -1.80
CA LEU A 141 25.87 -19.25 -0.41
C LEU A 141 26.88 -20.28 0.11
N PRO A 142 27.72 -19.90 1.11
CA PRO A 142 28.60 -20.84 1.80
C PRO A 142 27.79 -21.89 2.58
N GLU A 143 28.43 -23.01 2.89
CA GLU A 143 27.84 -24.01 3.79
C GLU A 143 27.80 -23.47 5.23
N MET A 144 26.66 -23.68 5.89
CA MET A 144 26.41 -23.18 7.24
C MET A 144 25.77 -24.28 8.10
N GLU A 145 26.19 -24.39 9.36
CA GLU A 145 25.58 -25.34 10.28
C GLU A 145 24.15 -24.92 10.65
N ARG A 146 23.92 -23.61 10.85
CA ARG A 146 22.63 -23.04 11.23
C ARG A 146 22.43 -21.68 10.58
N ALA A 147 21.19 -21.30 10.27
CA ALA A 147 20.84 -19.94 9.86
C ALA A 147 19.38 -19.63 10.19
N LEU A 148 19.07 -18.35 10.45
CA LEU A 148 17.70 -17.84 10.48
C LEU A 148 17.33 -17.33 9.09
N VAL A 149 16.22 -17.81 8.55
CA VAL A 149 15.72 -17.42 7.23
C VAL A 149 14.43 -16.65 7.39
N VAL A 150 14.42 -15.42 6.88
CA VAL A 150 13.26 -14.53 6.80
C VAL A 150 13.01 -14.16 5.34
N SER A 151 11.87 -13.57 5.04
CA SER A 151 11.50 -13.06 3.72
C SER A 151 11.19 -11.57 3.75
N GLN A 152 11.49 -10.88 2.64
CA GLN A 152 10.90 -9.58 2.34
C GLN A 152 9.37 -9.69 2.38
N THR A 153 8.69 -8.74 3.04
CA THR A 153 7.25 -8.77 3.29
C THR A 153 6.41 -8.83 2.02
N THR A 154 6.94 -8.30 0.92
CA THR A 154 6.29 -8.22 -0.38
C THR A 154 6.70 -9.33 -1.36
N PHE A 155 7.44 -10.35 -0.93
CA PHE A 155 7.92 -11.42 -1.80
C PHE A 155 6.81 -12.36 -2.30
N ILE A 156 7.10 -13.13 -3.36
CA ILE A 156 6.16 -14.14 -3.91
C ILE A 156 6.31 -15.43 -3.11
N SER A 157 5.19 -15.93 -2.56
CA SER A 157 5.19 -17.11 -1.68
C SER A 157 5.78 -18.36 -2.33
N GLU A 158 5.40 -18.66 -3.58
CA GLU A 158 5.91 -19.83 -4.30
C GLU A 158 7.44 -19.73 -4.53
N ARG A 159 7.92 -18.55 -4.93
CA ARG A 159 9.36 -18.30 -5.12
C ARG A 159 10.13 -18.45 -3.82
N PHE A 160 9.57 -17.96 -2.70
CA PHE A 160 10.17 -18.16 -1.38
C PHE A 160 10.36 -19.64 -1.04
N GLU A 161 9.38 -20.48 -1.36
CA GLU A 161 9.45 -21.92 -1.10
C GLU A 161 10.53 -22.60 -1.95
N ARG A 162 10.67 -22.23 -3.23
CA ARG A 162 11.76 -22.73 -4.08
C ARG A 162 13.14 -22.31 -3.58
N VAL A 163 13.28 -21.05 -3.15
CA VAL A 163 14.52 -20.55 -2.53
C VAL A 163 14.84 -21.33 -1.25
N CYS A 164 13.85 -21.55 -0.38
CA CYS A 164 14.04 -22.35 0.84
C CYS A 164 14.47 -23.79 0.52
N ALA A 165 13.91 -24.41 -0.52
CA ALA A 165 14.32 -25.74 -0.96
C ALA A 165 15.77 -25.77 -1.47
N ALA A 166 16.22 -24.72 -2.18
CA ALA A 166 17.62 -24.59 -2.57
C ALA A 166 18.55 -24.40 -1.35
N LEU A 167 18.14 -23.59 -0.38
CA LEU A 167 18.91 -23.33 0.85
C LEU A 167 19.14 -24.57 1.71
N GLN A 168 18.26 -25.58 1.66
CA GLN A 168 18.45 -26.86 2.37
C GLN A 168 19.76 -27.57 1.99
N LYS A 169 20.31 -27.29 0.80
CA LYS A 169 21.60 -27.86 0.35
C LYS A 169 22.80 -27.14 0.94
N ARG A 170 22.61 -25.94 1.50
CA ARG A 170 23.68 -25.09 2.04
C ARG A 170 23.60 -24.91 3.55
N VAL A 171 22.43 -25.04 4.15
CA VAL A 171 22.21 -24.83 5.59
C VAL A 171 21.70 -26.11 6.24
N ARG A 172 22.49 -26.70 7.14
CA ARG A 172 22.15 -27.99 7.77
C ARG A 172 20.94 -27.90 8.70
N ALA A 173 20.88 -26.89 9.56
CA ALA A 173 19.75 -26.62 10.45
C ALA A 173 19.19 -25.21 10.21
N MET A 174 18.28 -25.13 9.24
CA MET A 174 17.62 -23.90 8.82
C MET A 174 16.38 -23.63 9.67
N GLU A 175 16.31 -22.43 10.24
CA GLU A 175 15.13 -21.94 10.94
C GLU A 175 14.36 -20.97 10.05
N ILE A 176 13.21 -21.41 9.52
CA ILE A 176 12.40 -20.59 8.61
C ILE A 176 11.35 -19.80 9.39
N ARG A 177 11.29 -18.48 9.17
CA ARG A 177 10.19 -17.61 9.59
C ARG A 177 9.54 -17.01 8.34
N LYS A 178 8.33 -17.47 8.02
CA LYS A 178 7.54 -16.94 6.90
C LYS A 178 7.06 -15.52 7.23
N THR A 179 7.82 -14.51 6.80
CA THR A 179 7.56 -13.09 7.12
C THR A 179 6.90 -12.31 5.99
N ILE A 180 6.51 -12.97 4.89
CA ILE A 180 5.62 -12.39 3.88
C ILE A 180 4.35 -11.91 4.59
N CYS A 181 3.98 -10.65 4.35
CA CYS A 181 2.88 -10.00 5.05
C CYS A 181 1.54 -10.65 4.64
N PRO A 182 0.60 -10.87 5.58
CA PRO A 182 -0.74 -11.38 5.25
C PRO A 182 -1.42 -10.56 4.14
N ALA A 183 -1.32 -9.23 4.21
CA ALA A 183 -1.89 -8.33 3.21
C ALA A 183 -1.31 -8.53 1.80
N THR A 184 -0.04 -8.93 1.69
CA THR A 184 0.56 -9.26 0.39
C THR A 184 0.07 -10.62 -0.09
N ARG A 185 0.06 -11.64 0.78
CA ARG A 185 -0.42 -12.98 0.42
C ARG A 185 -1.87 -12.96 -0.07
N GLU A 186 -2.76 -12.30 0.68
CA GLU A 186 -4.18 -12.18 0.34
C GLU A 186 -4.39 -11.48 -1.02
N ARG A 187 -3.63 -10.40 -1.30
CA ARG A 187 -3.67 -9.72 -2.60
C ARG A 187 -3.18 -10.60 -3.74
N GLN A 188 -2.09 -11.34 -3.53
CA GLN A 188 -1.54 -12.25 -4.54
C GLN A 188 -2.54 -13.37 -4.85
N GLU A 189 -3.09 -14.03 -3.83
CA GLU A 189 -4.08 -15.10 -3.96
C GLU A 189 -5.38 -14.62 -4.61
N GLU A 190 -5.85 -13.43 -4.25
CA GLU A 190 -7.02 -12.82 -4.88
C GLU A 190 -6.78 -12.44 -6.34
N ALA A 191 -5.65 -11.82 -6.65
CA ALA A 191 -5.32 -11.41 -8.01
C ALA A 191 -5.15 -12.61 -8.95
N VAL A 192 -4.54 -13.69 -8.48
CA VAL A 192 -4.45 -14.96 -9.22
C VAL A 192 -5.85 -15.55 -9.46
N ARG A 193 -6.71 -15.61 -8.43
CA ARG A 193 -8.08 -16.10 -8.60
C ARG A 193 -8.89 -15.25 -9.59
N LEU A 194 -8.74 -13.92 -9.53
CA LEU A 194 -9.40 -13.01 -10.47
C LEU A 194 -8.89 -13.23 -11.90
N ALA A 195 -7.58 -13.40 -12.07
CA ALA A 195 -6.95 -13.66 -13.36
C ALA A 195 -7.37 -15.00 -13.98
N GLN A 196 -7.75 -16.01 -13.18
CA GLN A 196 -8.25 -17.29 -13.68
C GLN A 196 -9.64 -17.18 -14.32
N SER A 197 -10.43 -16.18 -13.93
CA SER A 197 -11.77 -15.95 -14.46
C SER A 197 -11.83 -14.88 -15.55
N ALA A 198 -10.82 -14.02 -15.65
CA ALA A 198 -10.86 -12.83 -16.50
C ALA A 198 -10.17 -13.03 -17.86
N ASP A 199 -10.75 -12.47 -18.90
CA ASP A 199 -10.19 -12.46 -20.26
C ASP A 199 -9.09 -11.39 -20.41
N VAL A 200 -9.22 -10.30 -19.65
CA VAL A 200 -8.26 -9.19 -19.60
C VAL A 200 -8.04 -8.80 -18.14
N MET A 201 -6.81 -8.49 -17.78
CA MET A 201 -6.49 -8.02 -16.42
C MET A 201 -5.80 -6.66 -16.47
N ILE A 202 -6.29 -5.72 -15.67
CA ILE A 202 -5.68 -4.42 -15.45
C ILE A 202 -5.10 -4.40 -14.04
N VAL A 203 -3.78 -4.25 -13.95
CA VAL A 203 -3.05 -4.12 -12.68
C VAL A 203 -2.64 -2.67 -12.52
N VAL A 204 -3.15 -2.01 -11.47
CA VAL A 204 -2.91 -0.58 -11.23
C VAL A 204 -1.86 -0.38 -10.15
N GLY A 205 -0.77 0.33 -10.46
CA GLY A 205 0.17 0.80 -9.44
C GLY A 205 1.49 1.29 -9.99
N GLY A 206 2.28 1.93 -9.13
CA GLY A 206 3.56 2.52 -9.52
C GLY A 206 4.56 1.48 -10.01
N ARG A 207 5.28 1.78 -11.09
CA ARG A 207 6.25 0.85 -11.73
C ARG A 207 7.42 0.49 -10.81
N GLU A 208 7.79 1.40 -9.91
CA GLU A 208 8.83 1.19 -8.89
C GLU A 208 8.35 0.33 -7.70
N SER A 209 7.04 0.08 -7.55
CA SER A 209 6.52 -0.70 -6.44
C SER A 209 6.79 -2.18 -6.63
N SER A 210 7.64 -2.76 -5.77
CA SER A 210 7.93 -4.21 -5.77
C SER A 210 6.64 -5.04 -5.63
N ASN A 211 5.68 -4.61 -4.81
CA ASN A 211 4.39 -5.29 -4.66
C ASN A 211 3.59 -5.25 -5.97
N SER A 212 3.48 -4.09 -6.64
CA SER A 212 2.74 -3.97 -7.90
C SER A 212 3.38 -4.78 -9.03
N ARG A 213 4.71 -4.75 -9.14
CA ARG A 213 5.47 -5.55 -10.13
C ARG A 213 5.23 -7.05 -9.94
N LYS A 214 5.36 -7.54 -8.70
CA LYS A 214 5.13 -8.96 -8.36
C LYS A 214 3.67 -9.38 -8.59
N LEU A 215 2.72 -8.48 -8.29
CA LEU A 215 1.30 -8.72 -8.57
C LEU A 215 1.06 -8.88 -10.07
N PHE A 216 1.64 -7.98 -10.88
CA PHE A 216 1.56 -8.06 -12.34
C PHE A 216 2.22 -9.33 -12.89
N GLU A 217 3.38 -9.73 -12.37
CA GLU A 217 4.07 -10.97 -12.76
C GLU A 217 3.14 -12.19 -12.58
N LEU A 218 2.54 -12.31 -11.39
CA LEU A 218 1.62 -13.41 -11.07
C LEU A 218 0.38 -13.42 -11.95
N VAL A 219 -0.21 -12.24 -12.16
CA VAL A 219 -1.42 -12.08 -12.98
C VAL A 219 -1.13 -12.37 -14.45
N LYS A 220 -0.01 -11.88 -14.99
CA LYS A 220 0.42 -12.09 -16.38
C LYS A 220 0.70 -13.56 -16.68
N ALA A 221 1.21 -14.31 -15.70
CA ALA A 221 1.45 -15.74 -15.84
C ALA A 221 0.16 -16.56 -16.00
N VAL A 222 -0.97 -16.06 -15.49
CA VAL A 222 -2.29 -16.71 -15.56
C VAL A 222 -3.12 -16.17 -16.72
N CYS A 223 -3.17 -14.85 -16.88
CA CYS A 223 -3.91 -14.16 -17.93
C CYS A 223 -2.92 -13.41 -18.84
N PRO A 224 -2.58 -13.93 -20.05
CA PRO A 224 -1.62 -13.28 -20.93
C PRO A 224 -2.04 -11.87 -21.39
N ARG A 225 -3.34 -11.56 -21.44
CA ARG A 225 -3.88 -10.22 -21.74
C ARG A 225 -3.94 -9.34 -20.47
N SER A 226 -2.82 -9.30 -19.75
CA SER A 226 -2.65 -8.42 -18.59
C SER A 226 -1.85 -7.17 -18.94
N HIS A 227 -2.28 -6.02 -18.40
CA HIS A 227 -1.68 -4.70 -18.58
C HIS A 227 -1.31 -4.07 -17.22
N PHE A 228 -0.14 -3.42 -17.16
CA PHE A 228 0.35 -2.74 -15.95
C PHE A 228 0.43 -1.22 -16.17
N ILE A 229 -0.40 -0.49 -15.44
CA ILE A 229 -0.64 0.96 -15.61
C ILE A 229 -0.49 1.72 -14.29
N GLU A 230 -0.12 2.99 -14.34
CA GLU A 230 -0.07 3.86 -13.17
C GLU A 230 -1.36 4.69 -12.99
N GLY A 231 -2.18 4.84 -14.04
CA GLY A 231 -3.47 5.51 -13.96
C GLY A 231 -4.36 5.38 -15.21
N ALA A 232 -5.57 5.95 -15.12
CA ALA A 232 -6.63 5.79 -16.12
C ALA A 232 -6.26 6.25 -17.55
N ARG A 233 -5.34 7.20 -17.68
CA ARG A 233 -4.90 7.73 -18.99
C ARG A 233 -4.11 6.73 -19.82
N GLU A 234 -3.54 5.70 -19.19
CA GLU A 234 -2.81 4.64 -19.87
C GLU A 234 -3.73 3.53 -20.39
N VAL A 235 -5.04 3.56 -20.07
CA VAL A 235 -5.98 2.55 -20.55
C VAL A 235 -6.30 2.79 -22.03
N GLU A 236 -5.90 1.86 -22.88
CA GLU A 236 -6.20 1.90 -24.32
C GLU A 236 -7.48 1.13 -24.67
N ASN A 237 -8.31 1.71 -25.53
CA ASN A 237 -9.56 1.09 -25.98
C ASN A 237 -9.33 -0.23 -26.74
N THR A 238 -8.16 -0.39 -27.37
CA THR A 238 -7.80 -1.58 -28.17
C THR A 238 -7.55 -2.82 -27.32
N TRP A 239 -7.38 -2.68 -26.01
CA TRP A 239 -7.09 -3.81 -25.12
C TRP A 239 -8.33 -4.64 -24.79
N ILE A 240 -9.52 -4.06 -24.96
CA ILE A 240 -10.80 -4.58 -24.47
C ILE A 240 -11.76 -4.77 -25.64
N GLN A 241 -12.45 -5.91 -25.66
CA GLN A 241 -13.49 -6.27 -26.60
C GLN A 241 -14.84 -6.35 -25.88
N ALA A 242 -15.95 -6.24 -26.62
CA ALA A 242 -17.31 -6.19 -26.07
C ALA A 242 -17.68 -7.38 -25.16
N ALA A 243 -17.06 -8.54 -25.39
CA ALA A 243 -17.37 -9.78 -24.66
C ALA A 243 -16.36 -10.11 -23.55
N ASP A 244 -15.31 -9.28 -23.36
CA ASP A 244 -14.26 -9.57 -22.39
C ASP A 244 -14.76 -9.38 -20.96
N LEU A 245 -14.56 -10.37 -20.08
CA LEU A 245 -14.62 -10.16 -18.65
C LEU A 245 -13.32 -9.51 -18.18
N VAL A 246 -13.38 -8.24 -17.76
CA VAL A 246 -12.19 -7.51 -17.33
C VAL A 246 -12.03 -7.51 -15.82
N GLY A 247 -10.90 -8.03 -15.34
CA GLY A 247 -10.50 -7.97 -13.94
C GLY A 247 -9.62 -6.75 -13.64
N ILE A 248 -9.92 -6.06 -12.55
CA ILE A 248 -9.11 -4.93 -12.03
C ILE A 248 -8.55 -5.31 -10.66
N THR A 249 -7.24 -5.15 -10.50
CA THR A 249 -6.54 -5.25 -9.22
C THR A 249 -5.53 -4.12 -9.06
N ALA A 250 -5.02 -3.91 -7.86
CA ALA A 250 -4.09 -2.83 -7.59
C ALA A 250 -3.05 -3.17 -6.54
N GLY A 251 -1.87 -2.57 -6.68
CA GLY A 251 -0.80 -2.69 -5.70
C GLY A 251 -1.12 -2.01 -4.36
N ALA A 252 -0.39 -2.41 -3.32
CA ALA A 252 -0.56 -1.91 -1.96
C ALA A 252 -0.25 -0.42 -1.77
N SER A 253 0.37 0.22 -2.77
CA SER A 253 0.73 1.65 -2.77
C SER A 253 -0.13 2.47 -3.74
N THR A 254 -1.20 1.90 -4.27
CA THR A 254 -2.11 2.57 -5.22
C THR A 254 -3.29 3.18 -4.45
N PRO A 255 -3.56 4.49 -4.57
CA PRO A 255 -4.72 5.12 -3.95
C PRO A 255 -6.05 4.61 -4.52
N ASP A 256 -7.09 4.56 -3.68
CA ASP A 256 -8.43 4.12 -4.08
C ASP A 256 -9.01 5.00 -5.19
N CYS A 257 -8.71 6.31 -5.19
CA CYS A 257 -9.14 7.22 -6.25
C CYS A 257 -8.58 6.84 -7.62
N THR A 258 -7.33 6.38 -7.70
CA THR A 258 -6.72 5.94 -8.96
C THR A 258 -7.40 4.68 -9.48
N ILE A 259 -7.79 3.76 -8.59
CA ILE A 259 -8.51 2.53 -8.95
C ILE A 259 -9.90 2.89 -9.48
N LYS A 260 -10.59 3.82 -8.82
CA LYS A 260 -11.91 4.33 -9.26
C LYS A 260 -11.83 5.05 -10.60
N GLU A 261 -10.82 5.90 -10.82
CA GLU A 261 -10.60 6.58 -12.10
C GLU A 261 -10.39 5.57 -13.24
N VAL A 262 -9.62 4.50 -12.99
CA VAL A 262 -9.44 3.41 -13.97
C VAL A 262 -10.76 2.70 -14.24
N ALA A 263 -11.52 2.33 -13.20
CA ALA A 263 -12.81 1.66 -13.35
C ALA A 263 -13.82 2.52 -14.13
N ALA A 264 -13.90 3.83 -13.83
CA ALA A 264 -14.76 4.75 -14.56
C ALA A 264 -14.36 4.82 -16.05
N ARG A 265 -13.06 4.93 -16.35
CA ARG A 265 -12.57 4.92 -17.73
C ARG A 265 -12.93 3.62 -18.45
N MET A 266 -12.93 2.49 -17.75
CA MET A 266 -13.30 1.20 -18.33
C MET A 266 -14.80 1.12 -18.64
N ASN A 267 -15.65 1.60 -17.75
CA ASN A 267 -17.09 1.69 -18.01
C ASN A 267 -17.40 2.62 -19.21
N ASP A 268 -16.64 3.70 -19.37
CA ASP A 268 -16.77 4.59 -20.53
C ASP A 268 -16.38 3.88 -21.84
N ILE A 269 -15.36 3.01 -21.81
CA ILE A 269 -14.95 2.19 -22.96
C ILE A 269 -16.03 1.16 -23.27
N GLU A 270 -16.59 0.49 -22.26
CA GLU A 270 -17.70 -0.46 -22.43
C GLU A 270 -18.88 0.20 -23.15
N LYS A 271 -19.33 1.37 -22.69
CA LYS A 271 -20.41 2.13 -23.34
C LYS A 271 -20.12 2.51 -24.80
N GLN A 272 -18.85 2.63 -25.19
CA GLN A 272 -18.45 2.91 -26.57
C GLN A 272 -18.36 1.65 -27.44
N VAL A 273 -18.14 0.49 -26.82
CA VAL A 273 -17.91 -0.80 -27.50
C VAL A 273 -19.21 -1.61 -27.63
N THR A 274 -20.23 -1.34 -26.81
CA THR A 274 -21.55 -1.98 -26.86
C THR A 274 -22.63 -1.00 -27.38
N PRO A 275 -22.82 -0.83 -28.71
CA PRO A 275 -23.91 -0.03 -29.25
C PRO A 275 -25.18 -0.89 -29.38
N SER A 276 -25.94 -1.08 -28.31
CA SER A 276 -27.37 -1.44 -28.45
C SER A 276 -28.16 -1.18 -27.17
N GLU A 277 -29.29 -0.49 -27.34
CA GLU A 277 -30.16 0.07 -26.30
C GLU A 277 -31.04 -0.96 -25.57
N GLU A 278 -30.82 -2.27 -25.72
CA GLU A 278 -31.81 -3.30 -25.34
C GLU A 278 -31.43 -4.22 -24.17
N GLN A 279 -30.28 -4.06 -23.51
CA GLN A 279 -29.87 -4.94 -22.39
C GLN A 279 -29.72 -4.26 -21.02
N GLN A 280 -30.26 -3.06 -20.84
CA GLN A 280 -30.12 -2.27 -19.59
C GLN A 280 -30.99 -2.73 -18.40
N ALA A 281 -31.73 -3.84 -18.47
CA ALA A 281 -32.69 -4.17 -17.39
C ALA A 281 -32.09 -5.01 -16.23
N GLU A 282 -31.01 -5.77 -16.42
CA GLU A 282 -30.51 -6.71 -15.39
C GLU A 282 -29.18 -6.30 -14.72
N ALA A 283 -28.43 -5.33 -15.27
CA ALA A 283 -27.17 -4.83 -14.67
C ALA A 283 -27.36 -3.72 -13.61
N ASN A 284 -28.53 -3.07 -13.60
CA ASN A 284 -28.80 -1.86 -12.79
C ASN A 284 -28.88 -2.10 -11.27
N ALA A 285 -29.00 -3.35 -10.79
CA ALA A 285 -29.13 -3.62 -9.36
C ALA A 285 -27.79 -3.54 -8.60
N THR A 286 -26.67 -3.86 -9.26
CA THR A 286 -25.32 -3.81 -8.67
C THR A 286 -24.53 -2.56 -9.07
N GLU A 287 -24.89 -1.89 -10.18
CA GLU A 287 -24.26 -0.63 -10.61
C GLU A 287 -24.71 0.57 -9.77
N SER A 288 -25.92 0.55 -9.21
CA SER A 288 -26.49 1.70 -8.48
C SER A 288 -25.79 1.97 -7.14
N ASP A 289 -25.43 0.94 -6.37
CA ASP A 289 -24.70 1.10 -5.10
C ASP A 289 -23.27 1.62 -5.34
N PHE A 290 -22.60 1.17 -6.40
CA PHE A 290 -21.24 1.60 -6.72
C PHE A 290 -21.18 3.01 -7.30
N MET A 291 -22.10 3.36 -8.20
CA MET A 291 -22.21 4.73 -8.70
C MET A 291 -22.61 5.70 -7.59
N ALA A 292 -23.47 5.29 -6.66
CA ALA A 292 -23.76 6.08 -5.47
C ALA A 292 -22.50 6.32 -4.61
N ASP A 293 -21.63 5.32 -4.43
CA ASP A 293 -20.36 5.48 -3.69
C ASP A 293 -19.31 6.31 -4.44
N VAL A 294 -19.26 6.22 -5.78
CA VAL A 294 -18.41 7.07 -6.62
C VAL A 294 -18.91 8.52 -6.58
N GLU A 295 -20.21 8.73 -6.72
CA GLU A 295 -20.85 10.05 -6.73
C GLU A 295 -20.78 10.72 -5.36
N LYS A 296 -21.02 9.98 -4.26
CA LYS A 296 -20.81 10.44 -2.87
C LYS A 296 -19.36 10.87 -2.62
N SER A 297 -18.38 10.12 -3.11
CA SER A 297 -16.96 10.47 -2.94
C SER A 297 -16.43 11.51 -3.94
N MET A 298 -17.22 11.85 -4.98
CA MET A 298 -16.97 12.96 -5.91
C MET A 298 -17.67 14.26 -5.50
N VAL A 299 -18.42 14.28 -4.39
CA VAL A 299 -19.03 15.50 -3.85
C VAL A 299 -17.91 16.49 -3.49
N GLN A 300 -17.76 17.55 -4.28
CA GLN A 300 -16.94 18.69 -3.88
C GLN A 300 -17.71 19.49 -2.83
N LEU A 301 -17.29 19.35 -1.57
CA LEU A 301 -17.81 20.19 -0.49
C LEU A 301 -17.40 21.64 -0.75
N ARG A 302 -18.35 22.57 -0.60
CA ARG A 302 -18.10 24.02 -0.66
C ARG A 302 -18.44 24.64 0.69
N PRO A 303 -17.67 25.64 1.18
CA PRO A 303 -18.06 26.40 2.36
C PRO A 303 -19.48 26.98 2.22
N GLY A 304 -20.31 26.81 3.24
CA GLY A 304 -21.72 27.21 3.26
C GLY A 304 -22.71 26.18 2.69
N GLN A 305 -22.25 24.99 2.29
CA GLN A 305 -23.12 23.91 1.83
C GLN A 305 -23.65 23.11 3.02
N THR A 306 -24.97 22.91 3.10
CA THR A 306 -25.59 21.98 4.05
C THR A 306 -25.60 20.57 3.46
N ILE A 307 -25.13 19.60 4.22
CA ILE A 307 -25.09 18.19 3.85
C ILE A 307 -25.60 17.32 5.00
N THR A 308 -26.22 16.19 4.66
CA THR A 308 -26.64 15.19 5.65
C THR A 308 -25.48 14.23 5.88
N GLY A 309 -25.18 13.94 7.14
CA GLY A 309 -24.16 12.96 7.50
C GLY A 309 -24.55 12.12 8.71
N THR A 310 -23.94 10.96 8.83
CA THR A 310 -24.23 10.00 9.91
C THR A 310 -23.21 10.15 11.03
N VAL A 311 -23.67 10.23 12.27
CA VAL A 311 -22.80 10.33 13.44
C VAL A 311 -22.05 9.01 13.65
N VAL A 312 -20.74 9.03 13.46
CA VAL A 312 -19.89 7.83 13.59
C VAL A 312 -19.25 7.73 14.97
N GLN A 313 -18.98 8.87 15.61
CA GLN A 313 -18.32 8.88 16.91
C GLN A 313 -18.68 10.15 17.68
N ILE A 314 -18.86 10.01 19.00
CA ILE A 314 -19.08 11.14 19.92
C ILE A 314 -17.97 11.11 20.96
N THR A 315 -17.27 12.23 21.13
CA THR A 315 -16.28 12.45 22.19
C THR A 315 -16.85 13.41 23.24
N ASN A 316 -16.03 13.84 24.21
CA ASN A 316 -16.49 14.77 25.24
C ASN A 316 -16.90 16.13 24.63
N ASP A 317 -16.15 16.65 23.66
CA ASP A 317 -16.33 18.00 23.12
C ASP A 317 -16.78 18.04 21.64
N GLU A 318 -16.65 16.94 20.90
CA GLU A 318 -16.86 16.89 19.45
C GLU A 318 -17.70 15.69 19.02
N VAL A 319 -18.43 15.85 17.91
CA VAL A 319 -19.19 14.84 17.20
C VAL A 319 -18.59 14.66 15.81
N CYS A 320 -18.14 13.45 15.51
CA CYS A 320 -17.63 13.05 14.20
C CYS A 320 -18.81 12.59 13.34
N VAL A 321 -18.92 13.16 12.15
CA VAL A 321 -20.02 12.94 11.21
C VAL A 321 -19.43 12.46 9.88
N ASN A 322 -19.78 11.24 9.47
CA ASN A 322 -19.44 10.76 8.15
C ASN A 322 -20.39 11.41 7.14
N VAL A 323 -19.81 12.21 6.25
CA VAL A 323 -20.52 12.98 5.23
C VAL A 323 -20.28 12.44 3.81
N GLY A 324 -19.79 11.21 3.69
CA GLY A 324 -19.49 10.58 2.40
C GLY A 324 -18.29 11.17 1.65
N TYR A 325 -17.50 12.03 2.30
CA TYR A 325 -16.32 12.70 1.72
C TYR A 325 -14.99 12.01 2.12
N LYS A 326 -13.86 12.53 1.63
CA LYS A 326 -12.51 11.95 1.85
C LYS A 326 -12.11 11.81 3.33
N ALA A 327 -12.75 12.56 4.22
CA ALA A 327 -12.58 12.50 5.67
C ALA A 327 -13.91 12.81 6.36
N ASP A 328 -14.07 12.34 7.59
CA ASP A 328 -15.23 12.65 8.44
C ASP A 328 -15.20 14.13 8.87
N GLY A 329 -16.38 14.74 8.96
CA GLY A 329 -16.57 16.10 9.47
C GLY A 329 -16.55 16.13 10.99
N LEU A 330 -15.98 17.19 11.58
CA LEU A 330 -15.96 17.42 13.02
C LEU A 330 -16.89 18.58 13.38
N VAL A 331 -17.87 18.32 14.24
CA VAL A 331 -18.81 19.30 14.76
C VAL A 331 -18.61 19.45 16.26
N LYS A 332 -18.38 20.67 16.77
CA LYS A 332 -18.31 20.88 18.22
C LYS A 332 -19.69 20.75 18.82
N LYS A 333 -19.79 20.15 20.01
CA LYS A 333 -21.10 20.02 20.69
C LYS A 333 -21.78 21.35 20.96
N ALA A 334 -21.01 22.42 21.15
CA ALA A 334 -21.54 23.78 21.32
C ALA A 334 -22.26 24.33 20.09
N ASP A 335 -21.95 23.80 18.90
CA ASP A 335 -22.50 24.23 17.62
C ASP A 335 -23.70 23.35 17.19
N LEU A 336 -24.08 22.34 17.98
CA LEU A 336 -25.25 21.50 17.73
C LEU A 336 -26.52 22.19 18.23
N SER A 337 -27.56 22.18 17.40
CA SER A 337 -28.89 22.67 17.76
C SER A 337 -29.63 21.75 18.75
N SER A 338 -29.21 20.49 18.87
CA SER A 338 -29.74 19.49 19.79
C SER A 338 -28.62 18.81 20.58
N THR A 339 -28.85 18.56 21.87
CA THR A 339 -27.88 17.94 22.78
C THR A 339 -28.00 16.41 22.85
N ASP A 340 -29.07 15.83 22.30
CA ASP A 340 -29.37 14.39 22.34
C ASP A 340 -28.98 13.66 21.04
N VAL A 341 -27.75 13.84 20.58
CA VAL A 341 -27.22 13.16 19.39
C VAL A 341 -26.60 11.82 19.79
N LYS A 342 -26.91 10.74 19.06
CA LYS A 342 -26.36 9.38 19.28
C LYS A 342 -25.57 8.90 18.07
N VAL A 343 -24.67 7.95 18.30
CA VAL A 343 -23.96 7.27 17.22
C VAL A 343 -24.97 6.50 16.37
N GLY A 344 -24.94 6.74 15.05
CA GLY A 344 -25.89 6.20 14.08
C GLY A 344 -26.99 7.18 13.65
N ASP A 345 -27.15 8.32 14.33
CA ASP A 345 -28.14 9.33 13.93
C ASP A 345 -27.70 10.05 12.65
N GLU A 346 -28.66 10.39 11.79
CA GLU A 346 -28.45 11.29 10.65
C GLU A 346 -28.69 12.74 11.09
N ILE A 347 -27.72 13.60 10.82
CA ILE A 347 -27.78 15.03 11.14
C ILE A 347 -27.40 15.87 9.93
N GLU A 348 -28.04 17.02 9.77
CA GLU A 348 -27.64 18.02 8.79
C GLU A 348 -26.54 18.92 9.37
N VAL A 349 -25.45 19.07 8.61
CA VAL A 349 -24.29 19.86 8.99
C VAL A 349 -23.94 20.82 7.88
N GLU A 350 -23.58 22.05 8.25
CA GLU A 350 -23.09 23.06 7.32
C GLU A 350 -21.56 22.98 7.22
N VAL A 351 -21.05 22.94 5.99
CA VAL A 351 -19.60 22.94 5.73
C VAL A 351 -19.04 24.32 6.01
N VAL A 352 -18.38 24.49 7.16
CA VAL A 352 -17.70 25.76 7.49
C VAL A 352 -16.33 25.86 6.80
N LYS A 353 -15.62 24.72 6.69
CA LYS A 353 -14.29 24.62 6.07
C LYS A 353 -14.06 23.20 5.58
N VAL A 354 -13.44 23.08 4.40
CA VAL A 354 -13.05 21.81 3.75
C VAL A 354 -11.56 21.57 3.90
#